data_AF-A0A2R6T4S6-F1
#
_entry.id   AF-A0A2R6T4S6-F1
#
_cell.length_a   1.000
_cell.length_b   1.000
_cell.length_c   1.000
_cell.angle_alpha   90.00
_cell.angle_beta   90.00
_cell.angle_gamma   90.00
#
_symmetry.space_group_name_H-M   'P 1'
#
loop_
_entity.id
_entity.type
_entity.pdbx_description
1 polymer ?
#
loop_
_entity_poly.entity_id
_entity_poly.type
_entity_poly.pdbx_seq_one_letter_code
_entity_poly.pdbx_strand_id
1 'polypeptide(L)'
;MAELIANKIKEKKELDLDVISGGTNPSNAIHPNVKKVLKEKEHPIRNKSPRQITYSELKQMDYIITMGCSSKGLCPANQEVETIDWDIKDPKNQNLEQTREIYKNIKKKIEQFLSKNDL
;
A
#
# COMPACT_ATOMS: atom_id res chain seq x y z
N MET A 1 4.03 3.40 -1.21
CA MET A 1 4.67 3.31 0.14
C MET A 1 4.35 1.97 0.77
N ALA A 2 3.07 1.63 0.96
CA ALA A 2 2.63 0.36 1.54
C ALA A 2 3.25 -0.88 0.88
N GLU A 3 3.21 -0.98 -0.47
CA GLU A 3 3.81 -2.10 -1.21
C GLU A 3 5.29 -2.35 -0.87
N LEU A 4 6.09 -1.29 -0.74
CA LEU A 4 7.51 -1.43 -0.40
C LEU A 4 7.71 -1.91 1.05
N ILE A 5 6.89 -1.42 1.96
CA ILE A 5 6.93 -1.84 3.36
C ILE A 5 6.52 -3.32 3.48
N ALA A 6 5.44 -3.71 2.82
CA ALA A 6 4.94 -5.08 2.82
C ALA A 6 5.94 -6.05 2.18
N ASN A 7 6.55 -5.70 1.04
CA ASN A 7 7.60 -6.52 0.43
C ASN A 7 8.82 -6.68 1.35
N LYS A 8 9.28 -5.62 2.03
CA LYS A 8 10.39 -5.75 3.00
C LYS A 8 10.02 -6.65 4.18
N ILE A 9 8.76 -6.61 4.64
CA ILE A 9 8.28 -7.47 5.75
C ILE A 9 8.19 -8.93 5.28
N LYS A 10 7.59 -9.18 4.10
CA LYS A 10 7.45 -10.54 3.55
C LYS A 10 8.81 -11.19 3.33
N GLU A 11 9.79 -10.45 2.79
CA GLU A 11 11.15 -10.95 2.62
C GLU A 11 11.80 -11.28 3.96
N LYS A 12 11.68 -10.40 4.96
CA LYS A 12 12.26 -10.62 6.29
C LYS A 12 11.64 -11.82 7.03
N LYS A 13 10.34 -12.06 6.81
CA LYS A 13 9.58 -13.14 7.45
C LYS A 13 9.50 -14.41 6.60
N GLU A 14 10.08 -14.40 5.40
CA GLU A 14 10.02 -15.49 4.42
C GLU A 14 8.57 -15.91 4.07
N LEU A 15 7.68 -14.91 3.93
CA LEU A 15 6.27 -15.15 3.58
C LEU A 15 6.09 -15.26 2.07
N ASP A 16 5.33 -16.26 1.65
CA ASP A 16 4.92 -16.46 0.27
C ASP A 16 3.66 -15.64 -0.02
N LEU A 17 3.87 -14.35 -0.32
CA LEU A 17 2.80 -13.38 -0.59
C LEU A 17 3.10 -12.58 -1.85
N ASP A 18 2.09 -12.40 -2.69
CA ASP A 18 2.13 -11.42 -3.77
C ASP A 18 1.61 -10.07 -3.30
N VAL A 19 2.39 -9.02 -3.54
CA VAL A 19 2.06 -7.66 -3.11
C VAL A 19 2.21 -6.71 -4.28
N ILE A 20 1.08 -6.13 -4.68
CA ILE A 20 1.02 -5.11 -5.72
C ILE A 20 0.33 -3.85 -5.18
N SER A 21 0.66 -2.70 -5.77
CA SER A 21 -0.12 -1.48 -5.58
C SER A 21 -0.30 -0.69 -6.85
N GLY A 22 -1.38 0.08 -6.90
CA GLY A 22 -1.67 1.04 -7.96
C GLY A 22 -2.80 1.96 -7.54
N GLY A 23 -2.95 3.06 -8.27
CA GLY A 23 -4.06 4.00 -8.09
C GLY A 23 -5.13 3.81 -9.17
N THR A 24 -6.35 4.26 -8.92
CA THR A 24 -7.36 4.46 -9.97
C THR A 24 -6.99 5.60 -10.90
N ASN A 25 -6.42 6.66 -10.32
CA ASN A 25 -5.88 7.81 -11.04
C ASN A 25 -4.42 8.02 -10.59
N PRO A 26 -3.44 7.36 -11.24
CA PRO A 26 -2.05 7.45 -10.83
C PRO A 26 -1.49 8.85 -11.07
N SER A 27 -0.66 9.34 -10.15
CA SER A 27 0.07 10.59 -10.33
C SER A 27 1.30 10.39 -11.22
N ASN A 28 1.81 11.46 -11.84
CA ASN A 28 2.98 11.37 -12.72
C ASN A 28 4.27 10.93 -12.01
N ALA A 29 4.36 11.15 -10.70
CA ALA A 29 5.56 10.81 -9.92
C ALA A 29 5.24 10.49 -8.45
N ILE A 30 6.14 9.75 -7.81
CA ILE A 30 6.11 9.55 -6.36
C ILE A 30 6.43 10.87 -5.66
N HIS A 31 5.60 11.24 -4.68
CA HIS A 31 5.74 12.48 -3.92
C HIS A 31 7.13 12.61 -3.24
N PRO A 32 7.79 13.79 -3.25
CA PRO A 32 9.14 13.96 -2.70
C PRO A 32 9.26 13.56 -1.22
N ASN A 33 8.28 13.90 -0.38
CA ASN A 33 8.31 13.50 1.04
C ASN A 33 8.27 11.99 1.19
N VAL A 34 7.48 11.30 0.36
CA VAL A 34 7.42 9.83 0.36
C VAL A 34 8.77 9.23 -0.05
N LYS A 35 9.42 9.78 -1.09
CA LYS A 35 10.77 9.35 -1.50
C LYS A 35 11.79 9.53 -0.36
N LYS A 36 11.75 10.67 0.32
CA LYS A 36 12.66 10.98 1.43
C LYS A 36 12.48 10.00 2.59
N VAL A 37 11.23 9.75 3.01
CA VAL A 37 10.92 8.81 4.10
C VAL A 37 11.31 7.37 3.75
N LEU A 38 11.04 6.93 2.51
CA LEU A 38 11.45 5.59 2.06
C LEU A 38 12.98 5.44 2.02
N LYS A 39 13.71 6.49 1.59
CA LYS A 39 15.17 6.52 1.64
C LYS A 39 15.71 6.46 3.07
N GLU A 40 15.13 7.22 4.01
CA GLU A 40 15.47 7.20 5.44
C GLU A 40 15.28 5.82 6.09
N LYS A 41 14.41 4.97 5.51
CA LYS A 41 14.05 3.64 6.04
C LYS A 41 14.61 2.49 5.19
N GLU A 42 15.53 2.82 4.28
CA GLU A 42 16.23 1.87 3.42
C GLU A 42 15.24 1.00 2.62
N HIS A 43 14.25 1.66 2.03
CA HIS A 43 13.33 1.06 1.05
C HIS A 43 13.76 1.50 -0.35
N PRO A 44 14.40 0.62 -1.14
CA PRO A 44 14.80 0.97 -2.50
C PRO A 44 13.58 1.20 -3.38
N ILE A 45 13.48 2.40 -3.97
CA ILE A 45 12.47 2.73 -4.99
C ILE A 45 13.08 2.46 -6.37
N ARG A 46 13.47 1.21 -6.64
CA ARG A 46 13.99 0.82 -7.96
C ARG A 46 12.83 0.37 -8.83
N ASN A 47 12.74 0.91 -10.04
CA ASN A 47 11.72 0.54 -11.03
C ASN A 47 10.26 0.66 -10.53
N LYS A 48 10.01 1.53 -9.55
CA LYS A 48 8.66 1.84 -9.08
C LYS A 48 8.26 3.24 -9.54
N SER A 49 7.24 3.29 -10.38
CA SER A 49 6.50 4.49 -10.72
C SER A 49 5.03 4.30 -10.31
N PRO A 50 4.27 5.38 -10.07
CA PRO A 50 2.83 5.25 -9.91
C PRO A 50 2.26 4.63 -11.18
N ARG A 51 1.42 3.61 -11.01
CA ARG A 51 0.75 2.91 -12.10
C ARG A 51 -0.74 2.81 -11.81
N GLN A 52 -1.50 2.63 -12.87
CA GLN A 52 -2.91 2.29 -12.73
C GLN A 52 -3.04 0.85 -12.24
N ILE A 53 -3.97 0.61 -11.32
CA ILE A 53 -4.40 -0.75 -10.96
C ILE A 53 -5.56 -1.16 -11.87
N THR A 54 -5.49 -2.36 -12.44
CA THR A 54 -6.56 -2.87 -13.29
C THR A 54 -7.54 -3.71 -12.48
N TYR A 55 -8.77 -3.78 -12.95
CA TYR A 55 -9.80 -4.60 -12.33
C TYR A 55 -9.49 -6.10 -12.39
N SER A 56 -8.83 -6.55 -13.46
CA SER A 56 -8.35 -7.94 -13.59
C SER A 56 -7.31 -8.29 -12.53
N GLU A 57 -6.39 -7.38 -12.20
CA GLU A 57 -5.43 -7.60 -11.11
C GLU A 57 -6.15 -7.68 -9.76
N LEU A 58 -7.10 -6.76 -9.50
CA LEU A 58 -7.86 -6.76 -8.24
C LEU A 58 -8.65 -8.05 -8.02
N LYS A 59 -9.16 -8.66 -9.09
CA LYS A 59 -9.90 -9.94 -9.04
C LYS A 59 -9.04 -11.16 -8.71
N GLN A 60 -7.72 -11.06 -8.82
CA GLN A 60 -6.79 -12.15 -8.54
C GLN A 60 -6.26 -12.11 -7.10
N MET A 61 -6.58 -11.07 -6.35
CA MET A 61 -6.08 -10.89 -4.99
C MET A 61 -7.07 -11.46 -3.98
N ASP A 62 -6.56 -12.03 -2.88
CA ASP A 62 -7.39 -12.42 -1.74
C ASP A 62 -7.88 -11.20 -0.95
N TYR A 63 -7.05 -10.15 -0.89
CA TYR A 63 -7.31 -8.94 -0.12
C TYR A 63 -7.06 -7.66 -0.93
N ILE A 64 -7.97 -6.70 -0.83
CA ILE A 64 -7.80 -5.34 -1.34
C ILE A 64 -7.75 -4.38 -0.16
N ILE A 65 -6.61 -3.72 0.04
CA ILE A 65 -6.45 -2.72 1.09
C ILE A 65 -6.53 -1.31 0.51
N THR A 66 -7.47 -0.51 0.98
CA THR A 66 -7.62 0.90 0.58
C THR A 66 -7.04 1.86 1.61
N MET A 67 -6.50 2.99 1.13
CA MET A 67 -5.89 4.04 1.94
C MET A 67 -6.79 5.29 1.92
N GLY A 68 -7.96 5.27 2.60
CA GLY A 68 -8.76 6.48 2.89
C GLY A 68 -9.32 7.26 1.69
N CYS A 69 -9.30 6.69 0.49
CA CYS A 69 -9.96 7.26 -0.68
C CYS A 69 -11.16 6.37 -1.01
N SER A 70 -12.35 6.95 -0.98
CA SER A 70 -13.64 6.29 -1.24
C SER A 70 -13.49 5.16 -2.27
N SER A 71 -13.56 3.91 -1.80
CA SER A 71 -13.55 2.67 -2.58
C SER A 71 -14.75 2.52 -3.55
N LYS A 72 -15.53 3.60 -3.74
CA LYS A 72 -16.64 3.69 -4.68
C LYS A 72 -16.11 3.51 -6.11
N GLY A 73 -16.11 2.27 -6.59
CA GLY A 73 -15.79 1.89 -7.96
C GLY A 73 -14.65 0.88 -8.12
N LEU A 74 -14.00 0.44 -7.03
CA LEU A 74 -12.93 -0.56 -7.10
C LEU A 74 -13.35 -1.97 -6.68
N CYS A 75 -14.46 -2.12 -5.95
CA CYS A 75 -14.93 -3.43 -5.52
C CYS A 75 -15.32 -4.26 -6.76
N PRO A 76 -14.69 -5.42 -6.99
CA PRO A 76 -15.27 -6.41 -7.86
C PRO A 76 -16.67 -6.77 -7.37
N ALA A 77 -17.64 -6.91 -8.28
CA ALA A 77 -18.98 -7.37 -7.89
C ALA A 77 -18.95 -8.82 -7.35
N ASN A 78 -17.80 -9.47 -7.49
CA ASN A 78 -17.49 -10.81 -7.06
C ASN A 78 -17.25 -10.81 -5.54
N GLN A 79 -18.03 -11.61 -4.82
CA GLN A 79 -18.02 -11.73 -3.34
C GLN A 79 -16.72 -12.29 -2.73
N GLU A 80 -15.74 -12.68 -3.54
CA GLU A 80 -14.59 -13.49 -3.10
C GLU A 80 -13.40 -12.66 -2.59
N VAL A 81 -13.33 -11.36 -2.88
CA VAL A 81 -12.18 -10.52 -2.49
C VAL A 81 -12.52 -9.65 -1.28
N GLU A 82 -11.82 -9.86 -0.16
CA GLU A 82 -12.05 -9.08 1.05
C GLU A 82 -11.44 -7.68 0.91
N THR A 83 -12.29 -6.65 1.01
CA THR A 83 -11.85 -5.25 0.92
C THR A 83 -11.79 -4.61 2.31
N ILE A 84 -10.63 -4.07 2.68
CA ILE A 84 -10.37 -3.47 3.99
C ILE A 84 -9.93 -2.03 3.81
N ASP A 85 -10.63 -1.10 4.47
CA ASP A 85 -10.20 0.29 4.53
C ASP A 85 -9.37 0.55 5.79
N TRP A 86 -8.17 1.10 5.60
CA TRP A 86 -7.31 1.49 6.70
C TRP A 86 -7.47 2.94 7.13
N ASP A 87 -8.25 3.74 6.40
CA ASP A 87 -8.50 5.17 6.67
C ASP A 87 -7.20 5.95 6.96
N ILE A 88 -6.24 5.81 6.05
CA ILE A 88 -4.94 6.49 6.15
C ILE A 88 -4.96 7.70 5.24
N LYS A 89 -4.63 8.86 5.81
CA LYS A 89 -4.54 10.14 5.06
C LYS A 89 -3.52 10.05 3.92
N ASP A 90 -3.85 10.65 2.78
CA ASP A 90 -2.92 10.76 1.64
C ASP A 90 -1.70 11.62 2.02
N PRO A 91 -0.46 11.07 1.94
CA PRO A 91 0.76 11.82 2.24
C PRO A 91 1.06 12.98 1.28
N LYS A 92 0.41 13.08 0.11
CA LYS A 92 0.66 14.16 -0.86
C LYS A 92 0.38 15.56 -0.31
N ASN A 93 -0.58 15.69 0.59
CA ASN A 93 -0.99 16.96 1.17
C ASN A 93 -0.36 17.22 2.55
N GLN A 94 0.65 16.45 2.92
CA GLN A 94 1.20 16.42 4.27
C GLN A 94 2.67 16.86 4.27
N ASN A 95 3.09 17.48 5.37
CA ASN A 95 4.48 17.82 5.56
C ASN A 95 5.34 16.55 5.80
N LEU A 96 6.66 16.72 5.87
CA LEU A 96 7.58 15.58 6.00
C LEU A 96 7.40 14.80 7.31
N GLU A 97 7.11 15.48 8.42
CA GLU A 97 6.90 14.85 9.72
C GLU A 97 5.62 14.00 9.72
N GLN A 98 4.51 14.57 9.23
CA GLN A 98 3.26 13.85 9.03
C GLN A 98 3.44 12.66 8.08
N THR A 99 4.27 12.78 7.05
CA THR A 99 4.60 11.66 6.14
C THR A 99 5.33 10.53 6.87
N ARG A 100 6.21 10.84 7.85
CA ARG A 100 6.87 9.82 8.68
C ARG A 100 5.86 9.12 9.61
N GLU A 101 4.91 9.86 10.17
CA GLU A 101 3.83 9.27 10.98
C GLU A 101 2.92 8.38 10.14
N ILE A 102 2.58 8.79 8.92
CA ILE A 102 1.87 7.95 7.95
C ILE A 102 2.64 6.66 7.66
N TYR A 103 3.96 6.74 7.44
CA TYR A 103 4.80 5.56 7.25
C TYR A 103 4.72 4.60 8.45
N LYS A 104 4.83 5.12 9.69
CA LYS A 104 4.72 4.30 10.91
C LYS A 104 3.36 3.64 11.02
N ASN A 105 2.29 4.37 10.73
CA ASN A 105 0.92 3.86 10.78
C ASN A 105 0.71 2.74 9.75
N ILE A 106 1.12 2.95 8.49
CA ILE A 106 1.06 1.93 7.44
C ILE A 106 1.83 0.69 7.86
N LYS A 107 3.06 0.84 8.35
CA LYS A 107 3.88 -0.29 8.80
C LYS A 107 3.17 -1.09 9.90
N LYS A 108 2.66 -0.40 10.92
CA LYS A 108 1.94 -1.03 12.03
C LYS A 108 0.69 -1.78 11.55
N LYS A 109 -0.10 -1.19 10.65
CA LYS A 109 -1.29 -1.83 10.11
C LYS A 109 -0.97 -3.06 9.25
N ILE A 110 0.12 -3.04 8.46
CA ILE A 110 0.59 -4.23 7.73
C ILE A 110 0.97 -5.34 8.72
N GLU A 111 1.78 -5.04 9.74
CA GLU A 111 2.21 -6.02 10.73
C GLU A 111 1.00 -6.63 11.49
N GLN A 112 0.03 -5.80 11.88
CA GLN A 112 -1.21 -6.25 12.51
C GLN A 112 -2.08 -7.08 11.57
N PHE A 113 -2.18 -6.69 10.30
CA PHE A 113 -2.97 -7.41 9.30
C PHE A 113 -2.40 -8.81 9.06
N LEU A 114 -1.09 -8.92 8.83
CA LEU A 114 -0.45 -10.22 8.62
C LEU A 114 -0.64 -11.12 9.85
N SER A 115 -0.39 -10.58 11.06
CA SER A 115 -0.55 -11.34 12.30
C SER A 115 -2.00 -11.77 12.58
N LYS A 116 -3.00 -10.99 12.17
CA LYS A 116 -4.42 -11.30 12.41
C LYS A 116 -4.92 -12.41 11.48
N ASN A 117 -4.38 -12.49 10.27
CA ASN A 117 -4.80 -13.44 9.25
C ASN A 117 -3.86 -14.65 9.15
N ASP A 118 -3.00 -14.84 10.15
CA ASP A 118 -2.03 -15.94 10.21
C ASP A 118 -1.15 -16.06 8.95
N LEU A 119 -0.75 -14.91 8.39
CA LEU A 119 0.13 -14.78 7.23
C LEU A 119 1.60 -14.52 7.62
#